data_AF-A0A6H2A0D8-F1
#
_entry.id   AF-A0A6H2A0D8-F1
#
_cell.length_a   1.000
_cell.length_b   1.000
_cell.length_c   1.000
_cell.angle_alpha   90.00
_cell.angle_beta   90.00
_cell.angle_gamma   90.00
#
_symmetry.space_group_name_H-M   'P 1'
#
loop_
_entity.id
_entity.type
_entity.pdbx_description
1 polymer ?
#
loop_
_entity_poly.entity_id
_entity_poly.type
_entity_poly.pdbx_seq_one_letter_code
_entity_poly.pdbx_strand_id
1 'polypeptide(L)'
;MGELWDGITGFFGNILNYVKNREIAFWIDWYQKVKCVSALDKVWGWTPGHVQDNLGVVGFYDFRKAELTESGMLTIADVGGTVFGSLAGDLFRGFQKIAPAMETSMETSVKDSIVKGSPGITDAFKGKLGLLIDVILDMADPEKTKIPEATRQEIKNGLEPLLGMGITFTVGTALAELIHPTKEMGWGHVSHMLYDTVGMKALAEAYIEPLRLNLIKQPFKYNINELTTPFIPPWKDFVEWYGRGHVDEEEMTTAMKMHGIKPEWQYRYQRMGSKPSSYFMLNAIGKEGFWDPDDFRFWLSDAGYGAFQITEDLLTPYEVAYGLKPPTTTQIDFLMMAYNNMNIRGAIGDRRAMKRTLFTAGMITRDEYEKILVEEKIAKEDMKEPLDLLEELETLKYRKEFQSSYEKKYLYGRLTKDELTAKLKEIGLKEAYITARVENLFTRKEGKIDAEEEGKVLTRAQVINAYKWGQKTKTWAALEVDNLGYSTDDALLLVESVDQKIVNDTKKEWQRAAEAKCLAWRMGLDELKTRLTGLGYDELWAEARVAYIKERRLGKEEVEEEEEVEEVEE
;
A
#
# COMPACT_ATOMS: atom_id res chain seq x y z
N MET A 1 70.59 27.67 7.20
CA MET A 1 70.06 27.93 8.55
C MET A 1 69.01 29.05 8.52
N GLY A 2 69.29 30.23 7.92
CA GLY A 2 68.31 31.32 7.78
C GLY A 2 67.02 30.89 7.05
N GLU A 3 67.13 30.30 5.86
CA GLU A 3 65.96 29.85 5.08
C GLU A 3 65.11 28.77 5.78
N LEU A 4 65.74 27.93 6.62
CA LEU A 4 65.03 26.92 7.41
C LEU A 4 64.24 27.59 8.55
N TRP A 5 64.82 28.61 9.20
CA TRP A 5 64.15 29.36 10.26
C TRP A 5 63.01 30.23 9.71
N ASP A 6 63.18 30.81 8.53
CA ASP A 6 62.12 31.55 7.82
C ASP A 6 60.97 30.62 7.41
N GLY A 7 61.28 29.39 6.98
CA GLY A 7 60.28 28.37 6.71
C GLY A 7 59.49 27.93 7.95
N ILE A 8 60.16 27.74 9.08
CA ILE A 8 59.52 27.35 10.36
C ILE A 8 58.66 28.49 10.91
N THR A 9 59.16 29.73 10.91
CA THR A 9 58.40 30.89 11.38
C THR A 9 57.22 31.21 10.47
N GLY A 10 57.37 31.06 9.15
CA GLY A 10 56.27 31.15 8.19
C GLY A 10 55.19 30.08 8.41
N PHE A 11 55.60 28.84 8.73
CA PHE A 11 54.67 27.75 9.04
C PHE A 11 53.84 28.04 10.30
N PHE A 12 54.47 28.45 11.40
CA PHE A 12 53.74 28.82 12.63
C PHE A 12 52.91 30.09 12.45
N GLY A 13 53.37 31.04 11.64
CA GLY A 13 52.58 32.22 11.25
C GLY A 13 51.30 31.84 10.51
N ASN A 14 51.38 30.87 9.59
CA ASN A 14 50.21 30.35 8.88
C ASN A 14 49.23 29.61 9.80
N ILE A 15 49.74 28.82 10.77
CA ILE A 15 48.89 28.17 11.77
C ILE A 15 48.19 29.21 12.65
N LEU A 16 48.92 30.22 13.12
CA LEU A 16 48.35 31.29 13.95
C LEU A 16 47.28 32.07 13.18
N ASN A 17 47.52 32.38 11.91
CA ASN A 17 46.54 33.04 11.05
C ASN A 17 45.31 32.16 10.80
N TYR A 18 45.49 30.85 10.63
CA TYR A 18 44.38 29.91 10.49
C TYR A 18 43.52 29.84 11.76
N VAL A 19 44.13 29.78 12.94
CA VAL A 19 43.42 29.79 14.23
C VAL A 19 42.65 31.10 14.42
N LYS A 20 43.28 32.24 14.15
CA LYS A 20 42.62 33.56 14.22
C LYS A 20 41.43 33.65 13.26
N ASN A 21 41.56 33.15 12.04
CA ASN A 21 40.47 33.14 11.06
C ASN A 21 39.31 32.22 11.48
N ARG A 22 39.61 31.07 12.09
CA ARG A 22 38.60 30.16 12.66
C ARG A 22 37.86 30.79 13.83
N GLU A 23 38.58 31.48 14.71
CA GLU A 23 37.99 32.21 15.83
C GLU A 23 37.06 33.33 15.32
N ILE A 24 37.51 34.12 14.35
CA ILE A 24 36.69 35.15 13.68
C ILE A 24 35.41 34.53 13.08
N ALA A 25 35.53 33.41 12.36
CA ALA A 25 34.38 32.74 11.76
C ALA A 25 33.38 32.22 12.80
N PHE A 26 33.87 31.68 13.93
CA PHE A 26 33.04 31.24 15.05
C PHE A 26 32.20 32.39 15.62
N TRP A 27 32.80 33.55 15.87
CA TRP A 27 32.08 34.71 16.42
C TRP A 27 31.04 35.27 15.45
N ILE A 28 31.34 35.33 14.15
CA ILE A 28 30.37 35.73 13.12
C ILE A 28 29.16 34.78 13.10
N ASP A 29 29.38 33.46 13.11
CA ASP A 29 28.30 32.46 13.19
C ASP A 29 27.49 32.61 14.49
N TRP A 30 28.15 32.94 15.61
CA TRP A 30 27.44 33.13 16.86
C TRP A 30 26.56 34.39 16.84
N TYR A 31 27.04 35.50 16.30
CA TYR A 31 26.23 36.73 16.13
C TYR A 31 25.02 36.50 15.21
N GLN A 32 25.16 35.71 14.14
CA GLN A 32 24.05 35.34 13.24
C GLN A 32 22.89 34.65 13.98
N LYS A 33 23.22 33.83 14.98
CA LYS A 33 22.24 33.05 15.74
C LYS A 33 21.49 33.89 16.77
N VAL A 34 22.03 35.05 17.18
CA VAL A 34 21.38 35.94 18.14
C VAL A 34 20.14 36.60 17.54
N LYS A 35 19.07 36.66 18.33
CA LYS A 35 17.72 37.07 17.89
C LYS A 35 17.26 38.43 18.44
N CYS A 36 18.01 39.09 19.31
CA CYS A 36 17.69 40.45 19.76
C CYS A 36 18.94 41.27 20.09
N VAL A 37 18.79 42.59 20.07
CA VAL A 37 19.89 43.55 20.29
C VAL A 37 20.53 43.36 21.67
N SER A 38 19.73 43.21 22.74
CA SER A 38 20.28 43.10 24.09
C SER A 38 21.08 41.82 24.34
N ALA A 39 20.76 40.72 23.66
CA ALA A 39 21.57 39.51 23.68
C ALA A 39 22.83 39.67 22.82
N LEU A 40 22.72 40.35 21.67
CA LEU A 40 23.85 40.56 20.76
C LEU A 40 24.93 41.42 21.43
N ASP A 41 24.52 42.46 22.16
CA ASP A 41 25.42 43.33 22.94
C ASP A 41 26.15 42.58 24.06
N LYS A 42 25.50 41.58 24.68
CA LYS A 42 26.16 40.72 25.66
C LYS A 42 27.20 39.80 25.04
N VAL A 43 26.86 39.16 23.91
CA VAL A 43 27.80 38.31 23.17
C VAL A 43 28.98 39.15 22.64
N TRP A 44 28.73 40.37 22.17
CA TRP A 44 29.76 41.33 21.80
C TRP A 44 30.67 41.66 22.99
N GLY A 45 30.11 41.94 24.17
CA GLY A 45 30.89 42.17 25.40
C GLY A 45 31.73 40.99 25.87
N TRP A 46 31.39 39.76 25.48
CA TRP A 46 32.18 38.54 25.73
C TRP A 46 33.21 38.25 24.64
N THR A 47 33.14 38.95 23.52
CA THR A 47 34.05 38.75 22.40
C THR A 47 35.46 39.23 22.78
N PRO A 48 36.50 38.41 22.59
CA PRO A 48 37.88 38.81 22.86
C PRO A 48 38.27 40.08 22.11
N GLY A 49 39.07 40.96 22.74
CA GLY A 49 39.43 42.26 22.17
C GLY A 49 40.07 42.17 20.78
N HIS A 50 40.94 41.19 20.52
CA HIS A 50 41.58 41.03 19.21
C HIS A 50 40.62 40.62 18.09
N VAL A 51 39.46 40.06 18.44
CA VAL A 51 38.37 39.77 17.49
C VAL A 51 37.51 41.01 17.29
N GLN A 52 37.27 41.80 18.34
CA GLN A 52 36.61 43.11 18.23
C GLN A 52 37.43 44.12 17.41
N ASP A 53 38.76 43.99 17.37
CA ASP A 53 39.62 44.84 16.55
C ASP A 53 39.57 44.48 15.05
N ASN A 54 38.96 43.36 14.68
CA ASN A 54 38.82 42.96 13.28
C ASN A 54 37.67 43.71 12.59
N LEU A 55 38.00 44.55 11.59
CA LEU A 55 37.03 45.38 10.87
C LEU A 55 35.86 44.60 10.25
N GLY A 56 36.10 43.36 9.80
CA GLY A 56 35.04 42.51 9.24
C GLY A 56 34.04 42.05 10.29
N VAL A 57 34.52 41.76 11.50
CA VAL A 57 33.69 41.35 12.65
C VAL A 57 32.87 42.55 13.15
N VAL A 58 33.50 43.73 13.30
CA VAL A 58 32.81 44.97 13.68
C VAL A 58 31.69 45.29 12.69
N GLY A 59 32.00 45.28 11.39
CA GLY A 59 31.01 45.53 10.34
C GLY A 59 29.85 44.53 10.37
N PHE A 60 30.12 43.26 10.68
CA PHE A 60 29.08 42.24 10.82
C PHE A 60 28.20 42.46 12.07
N TYR A 61 28.81 42.78 13.21
CA TYR A 61 28.09 43.11 14.44
C TYR A 61 27.16 44.32 14.24
N ASP A 62 27.67 45.41 13.65
CA ASP A 62 26.89 46.62 13.39
C ASP A 62 25.74 46.35 12.43
N PHE A 63 26.00 45.60 11.34
CA PHE A 63 24.97 45.15 10.40
C PHE A 63 23.87 44.36 11.11
N ARG A 64 24.25 43.34 11.89
CA ARG A 64 23.29 42.47 12.59
C ARG A 64 22.50 43.24 13.64
N LYS A 65 23.14 44.19 14.33
CA LYS A 65 22.50 45.06 15.31
C LYS A 65 21.46 45.99 14.65
N ALA A 66 21.79 46.57 13.50
CA ALA A 66 20.86 47.37 12.72
C ALA A 66 19.65 46.55 12.25
N GLU A 67 19.87 45.37 11.67
CA GLU A 67 18.81 44.44 11.22
C GLU A 67 17.84 44.08 12.35
N LEU A 68 18.36 43.74 13.54
CA LEU A 68 17.54 43.40 14.71
C LEU A 68 16.78 44.62 15.25
N THR A 69 17.38 45.81 15.18
CA THR A 69 16.74 47.08 15.59
C THR A 69 15.59 47.44 14.65
N GLU A 70 15.80 47.35 13.33
CA GLU A 70 14.75 47.57 12.32
C GLU A 70 13.60 46.57 12.46
N SER A 71 13.90 45.34 12.86
CA SER A 71 12.91 44.28 13.11
C SER A 71 12.16 44.44 14.44
N GLY A 72 12.45 45.46 15.24
CA GLY A 72 11.84 45.69 16.55
C GLY A 72 12.25 44.68 17.63
N MET A 73 13.29 43.87 17.41
CA MET A 73 13.76 42.83 18.33
C MET A 73 14.80 43.40 19.29
N LEU A 74 14.40 44.33 20.16
CA LEU A 74 15.33 45.06 21.03
C LEU A 74 15.78 44.23 22.24
N THR A 75 14.87 43.44 22.80
CA THR A 75 15.06 42.67 24.02
C THR A 75 14.70 41.20 23.85
N ILE A 76 15.15 40.36 24.78
CA ILE A 76 14.79 38.93 24.80
C ILE A 76 13.26 38.74 24.91
N ALA A 77 12.56 39.68 25.55
CA ALA A 77 11.11 39.65 25.65
C ALA A 77 10.43 39.86 24.28
N ASP A 78 11.02 40.67 23.39
CA ASP A 78 10.49 40.94 22.06
C ASP A 78 10.60 39.71 21.13
N VAL A 79 11.56 38.83 21.38
CA VAL A 79 11.71 37.52 20.69
C VAL A 79 10.69 36.50 21.19
N GLY A 80 10.21 36.68 22.43
CA GLY A 80 9.39 35.74 23.18
C GLY A 80 7.87 35.95 23.06
N GLY A 81 7.40 36.77 22.12
CA GLY A 81 5.96 37.03 21.88
C GLY A 81 5.10 35.80 21.54
N THR A 82 5.71 34.62 21.40
CA THR A 82 5.01 33.34 21.26
C THR A 82 5.30 32.42 22.45
N VAL A 83 4.35 32.38 23.40
CA VAL A 83 3.99 31.28 24.34
C VAL A 83 5.07 30.73 25.31
N PHE A 84 6.38 30.86 25.05
CA PHE A 84 7.45 30.22 25.86
C PHE A 84 8.42 31.21 26.55
N GLY A 85 8.21 32.52 26.42
CA GLY A 85 9.13 33.54 26.95
C GLY A 85 9.31 33.54 28.47
N SER A 86 8.27 33.20 29.24
CA SER A 86 8.36 33.14 30.71
C SER A 86 9.19 31.95 31.19
N LEU A 87 9.02 30.77 30.58
CA LEU A 87 9.71 29.54 30.97
C LEU A 87 11.23 29.64 30.79
N ALA A 88 11.68 30.20 29.66
CA ALA A 88 13.10 30.40 29.40
C ALA A 88 13.73 31.41 30.37
N GLY A 89 13.01 32.50 30.70
CA GLY A 89 13.46 33.50 31.67
C GLY A 89 13.52 32.97 33.11
N ASP A 90 12.62 32.05 33.47
CA ASP A 90 12.55 31.47 34.81
C ASP A 90 13.59 30.35 34.99
N LEU A 91 13.84 29.54 33.95
CA LEU A 91 14.96 28.60 33.91
C LEU A 91 16.31 29.34 34.07
N PHE A 92 16.50 30.44 33.33
CA PHE A 92 17.74 31.21 33.39
C PHE A 92 17.95 31.85 34.78
N ARG A 93 16.89 32.35 35.42
CA ARG A 93 16.94 32.85 36.80
C ARG A 93 17.19 31.75 37.83
N GLY A 94 16.66 30.55 37.61
CA GLY A 94 16.95 29.36 38.41
C GLY A 94 18.44 28.99 38.36
N PHE A 95 19.03 28.95 37.16
CA PHE A 95 20.46 28.68 36.99
C PHE A 95 21.35 29.74 37.64
N GLN A 96 21.01 31.04 37.54
CA GLN A 96 21.78 32.11 38.20
C GLN A 96 21.77 32.01 39.73
N LYS A 97 20.69 31.52 40.35
CA LYS A 97 20.62 31.33 41.81
C LYS A 97 21.47 30.16 42.30
N ILE A 98 21.62 29.12 41.47
CA ILE A 98 22.29 27.87 41.85
C ILE A 98 23.78 27.91 41.49
N ALA A 99 24.20 28.73 40.52
CA ALA A 99 25.57 28.82 40.03
C ALA A 99 26.65 29.05 41.14
N PRO A 100 26.49 29.96 42.11
CA PRO A 100 27.51 30.17 43.15
C PRO A 100 27.67 28.99 44.11
N ALA A 101 26.56 28.28 44.38
CA ALA A 101 26.56 27.08 45.20
C ALA A 101 27.14 25.87 44.46
N MET A 102 26.96 25.81 43.13
CA MET A 102 27.57 24.81 42.26
C MET A 102 29.06 25.04 42.08
N GLU A 103 29.54 26.27 41.94
CA GLU A 103 30.96 26.59 41.71
C GLU A 103 31.85 26.16 42.88
N THR A 104 31.45 26.51 44.11
CA THR A 104 32.17 26.14 45.34
C THR A 104 32.11 24.63 45.63
N SER A 105 30.98 23.99 45.28
CA SER A 105 30.75 22.55 45.48
C SER A 105 31.43 21.69 44.41
N MET A 106 31.49 22.14 43.16
CA MET A 106 32.14 21.44 42.06
C MET A 106 33.64 21.35 42.29
N GLU A 107 34.28 22.42 42.76
CA GLU A 107 35.72 22.37 43.06
C GLU A 107 36.05 21.34 44.15
N THR A 108 35.19 21.25 45.18
CA THR A 108 35.36 20.31 46.30
C THR A 108 35.06 18.86 45.88
N SER A 109 33.94 18.63 45.19
CA SER A 109 33.55 17.30 44.71
C SER A 109 34.47 16.77 43.61
N VAL A 110 34.97 17.62 42.72
CA VAL A 110 35.97 17.24 41.70
C VAL A 110 37.29 16.85 42.37
N LYS A 111 37.75 17.62 43.38
CA LYS A 111 38.96 17.25 44.15
C LYS A 111 38.80 15.91 44.88
N ASP A 112 37.66 15.64 45.50
CA ASP A 112 37.42 14.38 46.22
C ASP A 112 37.21 13.16 45.29
N SER A 113 36.59 13.36 44.13
CA SER A 113 36.40 12.31 43.12
C SER A 113 37.68 11.97 42.36
N ILE A 114 38.56 12.94 42.09
CA ILE A 114 39.87 12.73 41.46
C ILE A 114 40.78 11.82 42.31
N VAL A 115 40.66 11.84 43.63
CA VAL A 115 41.52 11.05 44.53
C VAL A 115 41.08 9.58 44.67
N LYS A 116 39.84 9.21 44.33
CA LYS A 116 39.26 7.90 44.69
C LYS A 116 38.85 6.98 43.53
N GLY A 117 39.02 7.38 42.27
CA GLY A 117 39.03 6.47 41.11
C GLY A 117 37.89 5.44 41.00
N SER A 118 36.62 5.84 41.18
CA SER A 118 35.44 4.97 41.06
C SER A 118 34.30 5.67 40.29
N PRO A 119 33.20 4.99 39.88
CA PRO A 119 32.02 5.55 39.19
C PRO A 119 31.21 6.59 40.01
N GLY A 120 31.90 7.43 40.79
CA GLY A 120 31.37 8.33 41.79
C GLY A 120 30.92 9.69 41.29
N ILE A 121 30.94 9.99 39.99
CA ILE A 121 30.41 11.27 39.50
C ILE A 121 28.89 11.27 39.69
N THR A 122 28.18 10.25 39.21
CA THR A 122 26.72 10.15 39.36
C THR A 122 26.31 10.04 40.82
N ASP A 123 27.04 9.28 41.64
CA ASP A 123 26.78 9.16 43.09
C ASP A 123 27.08 10.46 43.87
N ALA A 124 28.12 11.22 43.48
CA ALA A 124 28.41 12.53 44.07
C ALA A 124 27.30 13.55 43.75
N PHE A 125 26.64 13.42 42.59
CA PHE A 125 25.55 14.29 42.19
C PHE A 125 24.16 13.78 42.61
N LYS A 126 24.01 12.50 42.98
CA LYS A 126 22.73 11.86 43.28
C LYS A 126 21.90 12.62 44.33
N GLY A 127 22.52 12.94 45.47
CA GLY A 127 21.88 13.72 46.53
C GLY A 127 21.57 15.18 46.14
N LYS A 128 22.29 15.75 45.17
CA LYS A 128 22.11 17.14 44.71
C LYS A 128 21.10 17.24 43.57
N LEU A 129 21.01 16.22 42.72
CA LEU A 129 19.99 16.07 41.69
C LEU A 129 18.61 15.94 42.32
N GLY A 130 18.51 15.20 43.42
CA GLY A 130 17.30 15.15 44.22
C GLY A 130 16.82 16.54 44.65
N LEU A 131 17.74 17.40 45.14
CA LEU A 131 17.42 18.78 45.53
C LEU A 131 17.00 19.64 44.34
N LEU A 132 17.63 19.48 43.17
CA LEU A 132 17.25 20.21 41.95
C LEU A 132 15.83 19.83 41.50
N ILE A 133 15.51 18.54 41.51
CA ILE A 133 14.16 18.05 41.19
C ILE A 133 13.16 18.56 42.23
N ASP A 134 13.50 18.54 43.51
CA ASP A 134 12.66 19.08 44.58
C ASP A 134 12.40 20.58 44.38
N VAL A 135 13.39 21.37 43.94
CA VAL A 135 13.21 22.79 43.60
C VAL A 135 12.28 22.97 42.42
N ILE A 136 12.39 22.16 41.35
CA ILE A 136 11.50 22.23 40.19
C ILE A 136 10.07 21.88 40.60
N LEU A 137 9.90 20.83 41.40
CA LEU A 137 8.59 20.41 41.92
C LEU A 137 7.99 21.44 42.88
N ASP A 138 8.81 22.06 43.72
CA ASP A 138 8.37 23.16 44.62
C ASP A 138 8.08 24.45 43.84
N MET A 139 8.70 24.69 42.68
CA MET A 139 8.31 25.80 41.80
C MET A 139 6.99 25.53 41.08
N ALA A 140 6.74 24.28 40.68
CA ALA A 140 5.49 23.87 40.03
C ALA A 140 4.31 23.77 41.01
N ASP A 141 4.59 23.43 42.27
CA ASP A 141 3.61 23.28 43.35
C ASP A 141 4.16 23.88 44.66
N PRO A 142 4.16 25.23 44.79
CA PRO A 142 4.78 25.95 45.91
C PRO A 142 4.15 25.67 47.27
N GLU A 143 2.85 25.38 47.28
CA GLU A 143 2.08 25.08 48.49
C GLU A 143 2.16 23.59 48.86
N LYS A 144 2.77 22.75 48.01
CA LYS A 144 2.85 21.29 48.18
C LYS A 144 1.49 20.60 48.31
N THR A 145 0.45 21.19 47.70
CA THR A 145 -0.93 20.70 47.79
C THR A 145 -1.39 19.97 46.53
N LYS A 146 -0.74 20.20 45.38
CA LYS A 146 -1.22 19.70 44.09
C LYS A 146 -0.56 18.40 43.65
N ILE A 147 0.68 18.14 44.07
CA ILE A 147 1.41 16.93 43.68
C ILE A 147 1.58 16.04 44.92
N PRO A 148 0.89 14.88 44.98
CA PRO A 148 1.03 13.93 46.08
C PRO A 148 2.49 13.47 46.25
N GLU A 149 2.91 13.26 47.49
CA GLU A 149 4.30 12.89 47.81
C GLU A 149 4.76 11.60 47.11
N ALA A 150 3.86 10.62 46.97
CA ALA A 150 4.14 9.39 46.20
C ALA A 150 4.48 9.69 44.73
N THR A 151 3.73 10.60 44.09
CA THR A 151 3.97 11.04 42.72
C THR A 151 5.24 11.88 42.61
N ARG A 152 5.55 12.73 43.60
CA ARG A 152 6.83 13.45 43.67
C ARG A 152 8.00 12.48 43.69
N GLN A 153 7.91 11.41 44.47
CA GLN A 153 8.95 10.40 44.56
C GLN A 153 9.07 9.57 43.27
N GLU A 154 7.97 9.24 42.60
CA GLU A 154 8.00 8.60 41.27
C GLU A 154 8.67 9.49 40.22
N ILE A 155 8.33 10.79 40.17
CA ILE A 155 8.96 11.77 39.27
C ILE A 155 10.45 11.89 39.57
N LYS A 156 10.83 11.93 40.85
CA LYS A 156 12.23 11.95 41.29
C LYS A 156 12.99 10.72 40.82
N ASN A 157 12.44 9.53 41.10
CA ASN A 157 13.04 8.27 40.68
C ASN A 157 13.16 8.14 39.15
N GLY A 158 12.24 8.74 38.38
CA GLY A 158 12.27 8.73 36.91
C GLY A 158 13.21 9.77 36.29
N LEU A 159 13.29 10.98 36.86
CA LEU A 159 14.09 12.09 36.32
C LEU A 159 15.54 12.08 36.81
N GLU A 160 15.81 11.54 37.99
CA GLU A 160 17.16 11.50 38.58
C GLU A 160 18.17 10.73 37.70
N PRO A 161 17.85 9.56 37.11
CA PRO A 161 18.73 8.90 36.14
C PRO A 161 18.94 9.72 34.86
N LEU A 162 17.91 10.44 34.42
CA LEU A 162 17.90 11.20 33.16
C LEU A 162 18.74 12.49 33.27
N LEU A 163 18.56 13.22 34.37
CA LEU A 163 19.38 14.38 34.70
C LEU A 163 20.81 13.97 35.09
N GLY A 164 20.98 12.85 35.79
CA GLY A 164 22.29 12.26 36.06
C GLY A 164 23.06 11.95 34.79
N MET A 165 22.39 11.39 33.79
CA MET A 165 22.94 11.17 32.45
C MET A 165 23.31 12.49 31.76
N GLY A 166 22.43 13.50 31.78
CA GLY A 166 22.70 14.82 31.19
C GLY A 166 23.90 15.54 31.81
N ILE A 167 24.03 15.52 33.15
CA ILE A 167 25.18 16.08 33.85
C ILE A 167 26.45 15.28 33.53
N THR A 168 26.36 13.95 33.53
CA THR A 168 27.51 13.09 33.21
C THR A 168 28.01 13.33 31.80
N PHE A 169 27.13 13.53 30.81
CA PHE A 169 27.52 13.91 29.47
C PHE A 169 28.09 15.33 29.41
N THR A 170 27.52 16.30 30.13
CA THR A 170 28.00 17.68 30.12
C THR A 170 29.39 17.79 30.74
N VAL A 171 29.58 17.18 31.92
CA VAL A 171 30.87 17.11 32.63
C VAL A 171 31.86 16.27 31.84
N GLY A 172 31.43 15.14 31.29
CA GLY A 172 32.26 14.28 30.43
C GLY A 172 32.70 15.00 29.16
N THR A 173 31.84 15.82 28.56
CA THR A 173 32.17 16.63 27.38
C THR A 173 33.13 17.75 27.73
N ALA A 174 32.88 18.51 28.81
CA ALA A 174 33.79 19.56 29.26
C ALA A 174 35.18 19.01 29.62
N LEU A 175 35.25 17.84 30.27
CA LEU A 175 36.50 17.17 30.57
C LEU A 175 37.15 16.59 29.31
N ALA A 176 36.37 16.07 28.35
CA ALA A 176 36.89 15.62 27.06
C ALA A 176 37.45 16.77 26.20
N GLU A 177 36.83 17.94 26.26
CA GLU A 177 37.34 19.17 25.64
C GLU A 177 38.63 19.66 26.31
N LEU A 178 38.86 19.35 27.60
CA LEU A 178 40.14 19.61 28.26
C LEU A 178 41.23 18.56 27.96
N ILE A 179 40.85 17.35 27.55
CA ILE A 179 41.80 16.28 27.15
C ILE A 179 42.57 16.69 25.87
N HIS A 180 41.92 17.35 24.92
CA HIS A 180 42.55 17.70 23.64
C HIS A 180 43.67 18.76 23.78
N PRO A 181 43.45 19.93 24.43
CA PRO A 181 44.49 20.93 24.66
C PRO A 181 45.62 20.40 25.54
N THR A 182 45.31 19.63 26.59
CA THR A 182 46.35 19.07 27.47
C THR A 182 47.23 18.05 26.75
N LYS A 183 46.67 17.29 25.80
CA LYS A 183 47.44 16.40 24.91
C LYS A 183 48.33 17.19 23.94
N GLU A 184 47.82 18.27 23.33
CA GLU A 184 48.57 19.10 22.39
C GLU A 184 49.65 19.97 23.05
N MET A 185 49.46 20.34 24.32
CA MET A 185 50.47 21.03 25.15
C MET A 185 51.61 20.10 25.61
N GLY A 186 51.60 18.82 25.22
CA GLY A 186 52.63 17.84 25.57
C GLY A 186 52.43 17.17 26.94
N TRP A 187 51.30 17.38 27.62
CA TRP A 187 50.96 16.73 28.89
C TRP A 187 50.22 15.41 28.68
N GLY A 188 50.80 14.53 27.85
CA GLY A 188 50.18 13.26 27.46
C GLY A 188 49.71 12.42 28.66
N HIS A 189 50.50 12.35 29.74
CA HIS A 189 50.13 11.61 30.96
C HIS A 189 48.95 12.23 31.72
N VAL A 190 48.82 13.55 31.76
CA VAL A 190 47.69 14.24 32.39
C VAL A 190 46.43 14.03 31.55
N SER A 191 46.54 14.09 30.22
CA SER A 191 45.42 13.82 29.31
C SER A 191 44.89 12.38 29.43
N HIS A 192 45.79 11.40 29.59
CA HIS A 192 45.42 10.01 29.86
C HIS A 192 44.80 9.83 31.24
N MET A 193 45.35 10.47 32.27
CA MET A 193 44.77 10.46 33.61
C MET A 193 43.37 11.06 33.62
N LEU A 194 43.13 12.18 32.92
CA LEU A 194 41.81 12.78 32.76
C LEU A 194 40.85 11.84 32.00
N TYR A 195 41.31 11.20 30.93
CA TYR A 195 40.52 10.21 30.19
C TYR A 195 40.06 9.02 31.06
N ASP A 196 40.98 8.49 31.87
CA ASP A 196 40.72 7.36 32.77
C ASP A 196 39.87 7.78 33.99
N THR A 197 40.12 8.96 34.55
CA THR A 197 39.40 9.49 35.73
C THR A 197 37.94 9.79 35.41
N VAL A 198 37.65 10.25 34.20
CA VAL A 198 36.27 10.49 33.73
C VAL A 198 35.54 9.17 33.45
N GLY A 199 36.27 8.06 33.33
CA GLY A 199 35.69 6.78 32.99
C GLY A 199 35.06 6.81 31.60
N MET A 200 35.65 7.54 30.63
CA MET A 200 35.10 7.69 29.28
C MET A 200 34.84 6.34 28.61
N LYS A 201 35.66 5.33 28.91
CA LYS A 201 35.44 3.95 28.49
C LYS A 201 34.14 3.36 29.07
N ALA A 202 33.91 3.52 30.38
CA ALA A 202 32.69 3.05 31.03
C ALA A 202 31.44 3.81 30.55
N LEU A 203 31.56 5.13 30.29
CA LEU A 203 30.49 5.92 29.70
C LEU A 203 30.18 5.49 28.26
N ALA A 204 31.21 5.25 27.45
CA ALA A 204 31.05 4.72 26.10
C ALA A 204 30.41 3.32 26.13
N GLU A 205 30.85 2.43 27.01
CA GLU A 205 30.29 1.08 27.14
C GLU A 205 28.85 1.08 27.67
N ALA A 206 28.51 1.99 28.60
CA ALA A 206 27.17 2.07 29.17
C ALA A 206 26.14 2.73 28.24
N TYR A 207 26.55 3.73 27.44
CA TYR A 207 25.60 4.56 26.68
C TYR A 207 25.82 4.52 25.17
N ILE A 208 27.07 4.62 24.72
CA ILE A 208 27.37 4.60 23.28
C ILE A 208 27.24 3.17 22.73
N GLU A 209 27.63 2.14 23.49
CA GLU A 209 27.59 0.77 23.00
C GLU A 209 26.18 0.24 22.78
N PRO A 210 25.17 0.46 23.65
CA PRO A 210 23.80 0.06 23.36
C PRO A 210 23.19 0.83 22.18
N LEU A 211 23.50 2.12 22.04
CA LEU A 211 23.08 2.92 20.88
C LEU A 211 23.75 2.43 19.60
N ARG A 212 25.07 2.21 19.62
CA ARG A 212 25.84 1.64 18.50
C ARG A 212 25.31 0.25 18.17
N LEU A 213 25.01 -0.58 19.16
CA LEU A 213 24.49 -1.93 18.97
C LEU A 213 23.14 -1.89 18.26
N ASN A 214 22.19 -1.09 18.74
CA ASN A 214 20.82 -1.09 18.25
C ASN A 214 20.61 -0.24 16.99
N LEU A 215 21.28 0.92 16.87
CA LEU A 215 21.08 1.85 15.75
C LEU A 215 22.02 1.57 14.56
N ILE A 216 23.21 1.03 14.81
CA ILE A 216 24.23 0.85 13.77
C ILE A 216 24.49 -0.63 13.54
N LYS A 217 24.98 -1.35 14.56
CA LYS A 217 25.50 -2.71 14.43
C LYS A 217 24.41 -3.72 14.06
N GLN A 218 23.21 -3.64 14.66
CA GLN A 218 22.11 -4.53 14.30
C GLN A 218 21.60 -4.28 12.88
N PRO A 219 21.17 -3.07 12.49
CA PRO A 219 20.73 -2.81 11.12
C PRO A 219 21.80 -3.12 10.08
N PHE A 220 23.04 -2.74 10.36
CA PHE A 220 24.17 -3.03 9.46
C PHE A 220 24.47 -4.52 9.38
N LYS A 221 24.35 -5.28 10.48
CA LYS A 221 24.46 -6.75 10.47
C LYS A 221 23.35 -7.38 9.63
N TYR A 222 22.10 -6.92 9.74
CA TYR A 222 21.01 -7.42 8.90
C TYR A 222 21.21 -7.10 7.42
N ASN A 223 21.56 -5.85 7.09
CA ASN A 223 21.85 -5.44 5.71
C ASN A 223 23.08 -6.13 5.13
N ILE A 224 24.16 -6.30 5.91
CA ILE A 224 25.33 -7.07 5.48
C ILE A 224 24.95 -8.52 5.29
N ASN A 225 24.20 -9.14 6.21
CA ASN A 225 23.77 -10.52 6.03
C ASN A 225 22.97 -10.65 4.73
N GLU A 226 22.02 -9.75 4.45
CA GLU A 226 21.26 -9.74 3.19
C GLU A 226 22.16 -9.56 1.95
N LEU A 227 23.17 -8.70 2.00
CA LEU A 227 24.10 -8.45 0.88
C LEU A 227 25.18 -9.52 0.71
N THR A 228 25.61 -10.17 1.80
CA THR A 228 26.76 -11.09 1.85
C THR A 228 26.38 -12.55 1.96
N THR A 229 25.07 -12.86 2.07
CA THR A 229 24.56 -14.22 1.89
C THR A 229 23.91 -14.37 0.51
N PRO A 230 24.69 -14.37 -0.59
CA PRO A 230 24.14 -14.49 -1.95
C PRO A 230 23.45 -15.83 -2.21
N PHE A 231 23.58 -16.79 -1.29
CA PHE A 231 22.96 -18.12 -1.35
C PHE A 231 21.68 -18.23 -0.53
N ILE A 232 21.29 -17.17 0.19
CA ILE A 232 20.07 -17.14 1.00
C ILE A 232 19.11 -16.15 0.36
N PRO A 233 17.98 -16.62 -0.19
CA PRO A 233 16.94 -15.75 -0.72
C PRO A 233 16.55 -14.63 0.26
N PRO A 234 16.16 -13.44 -0.23
CA PRO A 234 15.63 -12.37 0.61
C PRO A 234 14.48 -12.87 1.49
N TRP A 235 14.38 -12.35 2.71
CA TRP A 235 13.38 -12.80 3.68
C TRP A 235 11.94 -12.71 3.13
N LYS A 236 11.66 -11.65 2.35
CA LYS A 236 10.37 -11.45 1.68
C LYS A 236 10.02 -12.61 0.73
N ASP A 237 11.00 -13.11 -0.01
CA ASP A 237 10.80 -14.16 -0.99
C ASP A 237 10.57 -15.50 -0.27
N PHE A 238 11.29 -15.77 0.83
CA PHE A 238 11.04 -16.94 1.68
C PHE A 238 9.63 -16.96 2.28
N VAL A 239 9.15 -15.82 2.81
CA VAL A 239 7.78 -15.70 3.33
C VAL A 239 6.75 -15.98 2.22
N GLU A 240 7.00 -15.48 1.01
CA GLU A 240 6.13 -15.75 -0.13
C GLU A 240 6.17 -17.21 -0.58
N TRP A 241 7.33 -17.86 -0.59
CA TRP A 241 7.46 -19.27 -0.96
C TRP A 241 6.82 -20.19 0.07
N TYR A 242 7.06 -19.94 1.36
CA TYR A 242 6.36 -20.63 2.45
C TYR A 242 4.85 -20.47 2.29
N GLY A 243 4.39 -19.26 1.97
CA GLY A 243 2.99 -18.97 1.71
C GLY A 243 2.32 -19.65 0.53
N ARG A 244 3.12 -20.08 -0.44
CA ARG A 244 2.67 -20.84 -1.61
C ARG A 244 2.86 -22.36 -1.43
N GLY A 245 3.34 -22.79 -0.26
CA GLY A 245 3.65 -24.20 0.02
C GLY A 245 4.89 -24.73 -0.70
N HIS A 246 5.81 -23.85 -1.11
CA HIS A 246 7.08 -24.25 -1.74
C HIS A 246 8.21 -24.48 -0.72
N VAL A 247 8.01 -24.05 0.52
CA VAL A 247 8.95 -24.19 1.63
C VAL A 247 8.19 -24.78 2.80
N ASP A 248 8.73 -25.82 3.43
CA ASP A 248 8.09 -26.44 4.60
C ASP A 248 8.40 -25.68 5.92
N GLU A 249 7.84 -26.16 7.03
CA GLU A 249 8.03 -25.51 8.34
C GLU A 249 9.47 -25.60 8.85
N GLU A 250 10.18 -26.69 8.57
CA GLU A 250 11.56 -26.89 9.01
C GLU A 250 12.52 -25.99 8.23
N GLU A 251 12.32 -25.90 6.91
CA GLU A 251 13.04 -24.99 6.03
C GLU A 251 12.78 -23.53 6.40
N MET A 252 11.53 -23.15 6.70
CA MET A 252 11.19 -21.80 7.16
C MET A 252 11.85 -21.47 8.51
N THR A 253 11.83 -22.42 9.46
CA THR A 253 12.51 -22.26 10.76
C THR A 253 14.02 -22.08 10.58
N THR A 254 14.60 -22.80 9.63
CA THR A 254 16.02 -22.71 9.28
C THR A 254 16.35 -21.36 8.66
N ALA A 255 15.54 -20.89 7.71
CA ALA A 255 15.66 -19.57 7.10
C ALA A 255 15.54 -18.45 8.15
N MET A 256 14.57 -18.54 9.07
CA MET A 256 14.43 -17.60 10.19
C MET A 256 15.71 -17.48 11.03
N LYS A 257 16.31 -18.61 11.39
CA LYS A 257 17.57 -18.64 12.13
C LYS A 257 18.70 -17.97 11.34
N MET A 258 18.79 -18.24 10.03
CA MET A 258 19.79 -17.64 9.16
C MET A 258 19.61 -16.11 9.03
N HIS A 259 18.37 -15.62 8.96
CA HIS A 259 18.05 -14.20 8.96
C HIS A 259 18.10 -13.56 10.35
N GLY A 260 18.45 -14.30 11.41
CA GLY A 260 18.56 -13.77 12.77
C GLY A 260 17.22 -13.40 13.41
N ILE A 261 16.14 -14.04 12.97
CA ILE A 261 14.79 -13.88 13.52
C ILE A 261 14.61 -14.88 14.66
N LYS A 262 14.14 -14.40 15.82
CA LYS A 262 13.95 -15.25 17.00
C LYS A 262 12.77 -16.23 16.81
N PRO A 263 12.82 -17.46 17.37
CA PRO A 263 11.75 -18.46 17.23
C PRO A 263 10.39 -17.99 17.75
N GLU A 264 10.35 -17.08 18.73
CA GLU A 264 9.10 -16.51 19.26
C GLU A 264 8.23 -15.79 18.22
N TRP A 265 8.80 -15.39 17.07
CA TRP A 265 8.07 -14.75 15.97
C TRP A 265 7.54 -15.72 14.92
N GLN A 266 7.88 -17.01 15.01
CA GLN A 266 7.59 -18.02 13.98
C GLN A 266 6.10 -18.10 13.67
N TYR A 267 5.25 -18.18 14.70
CA TYR A 267 3.80 -18.28 14.53
C TYR A 267 3.18 -17.10 13.74
N ARG A 268 3.78 -15.89 13.84
CA ARG A 268 3.30 -14.72 13.09
C ARG A 268 3.69 -14.79 11.62
N TYR A 269 4.91 -15.24 11.33
CA TYR A 269 5.35 -15.41 9.96
C TYR A 269 4.66 -16.58 9.27
N GLN A 270 4.33 -17.63 10.01
CA GLN A 270 3.52 -18.73 9.49
C GLN A 270 2.15 -18.24 9.03
N ARG A 271 1.48 -17.43 9.86
CA ARG A 271 0.19 -16.80 9.54
C ARG A 271 0.25 -15.78 8.39
N MET A 272 1.30 -14.97 8.32
CA MET A 272 1.47 -14.02 7.21
C MET A 272 1.86 -14.72 5.90
N GLY A 273 2.59 -15.83 6.02
CA GLY A 273 3.02 -16.67 4.93
C GLY A 273 1.81 -17.26 4.24
N SER A 274 0.92 -17.95 4.95
CA SER A 274 -0.36 -18.40 4.42
C SER A 274 -1.17 -17.20 3.91
N LYS A 275 -0.98 -16.84 2.63
CA LYS A 275 -1.62 -15.67 2.03
C LYS A 275 -3.10 -15.87 2.25
N PRO A 276 -3.73 -15.02 3.04
CA PRO A 276 -5.10 -15.31 3.34
C PRO A 276 -5.93 -15.23 2.08
N SER A 277 -6.86 -16.17 1.97
CA SER A 277 -7.86 -16.17 0.92
C SER A 277 -8.49 -14.78 0.85
N SER A 278 -8.47 -14.17 -0.34
CA SER A 278 -9.07 -12.85 -0.52
C SER A 278 -10.54 -12.86 -0.07
N TYR A 279 -11.07 -11.72 0.38
CA TYR A 279 -12.49 -11.60 0.73
C TYR A 279 -13.41 -12.17 -0.35
N PHE A 280 -13.11 -11.97 -1.64
CA PHE A 280 -13.93 -12.51 -2.72
C PHE A 280 -13.96 -14.04 -2.76
N MET A 281 -12.82 -14.69 -2.49
CA MET A 281 -12.73 -16.15 -2.46
C MET A 281 -13.39 -16.70 -1.20
N LEU A 282 -13.14 -16.07 -0.04
CA LEU A 282 -13.82 -16.43 1.22
C LEU A 282 -15.34 -16.27 1.06
N ASN A 283 -15.80 -15.16 0.49
CA ASN A 283 -17.22 -14.90 0.24
C ASN A 283 -17.80 -15.90 -0.78
N ALA A 284 -17.06 -16.30 -1.80
CA ALA A 284 -17.51 -17.33 -2.74
C ALA A 284 -17.69 -18.68 -2.04
N ILE A 285 -16.72 -19.12 -1.22
CA ILE A 285 -16.82 -20.38 -0.47
C ILE A 285 -17.96 -20.31 0.56
N GLY A 286 -18.08 -19.20 1.28
CA GLY A 286 -19.17 -19.01 2.22
C GLY A 286 -20.55 -18.97 1.56
N LYS A 287 -20.67 -18.47 0.33
CA LYS A 287 -21.94 -18.48 -0.43
C LYS A 287 -22.46 -19.86 -0.77
N GLU A 288 -21.55 -20.81 -0.96
CA GLU A 288 -21.91 -22.21 -1.19
C GLU A 288 -22.44 -22.89 0.10
N GLY A 289 -22.45 -22.18 1.23
CA GLY A 289 -23.01 -22.67 2.50
C GLY A 289 -22.09 -23.63 3.25
N PHE A 290 -20.84 -23.77 2.83
CA PHE A 290 -19.86 -24.65 3.49
C PHE A 290 -19.39 -24.15 4.85
N TRP A 291 -19.58 -22.87 5.17
CA TRP A 291 -19.13 -22.26 6.41
C TRP A 291 -20.27 -21.71 7.22
N ASP A 292 -20.28 -22.05 8.51
CA ASP A 292 -21.10 -21.34 9.47
C ASP A 292 -20.54 -19.92 9.72
N PRO A 293 -21.32 -19.03 10.36
CA PRO A 293 -20.88 -17.66 10.61
C PRO A 293 -19.59 -17.55 11.44
N ASP A 294 -19.33 -18.49 12.35
CA ASP A 294 -18.15 -18.44 13.22
C ASP A 294 -16.90 -18.88 12.46
N ASP A 295 -17.01 -19.88 11.59
CA ASP A 295 -15.96 -20.29 10.65
C ASP A 295 -15.63 -19.16 9.68
N PHE A 296 -16.64 -18.52 9.08
CA PHE A 296 -16.39 -17.39 8.18
C PHE A 296 -15.73 -16.22 8.90
N ARG A 297 -16.14 -15.94 10.15
CA ARG A 297 -15.51 -14.93 11.01
C ARG A 297 -14.04 -15.26 11.30
N PHE A 298 -13.74 -16.51 11.61
CA PHE A 298 -12.38 -16.99 11.84
C PHE A 298 -11.51 -16.77 10.59
N TRP A 299 -11.98 -17.18 9.41
CA TRP A 299 -11.25 -17.04 8.16
C TRP A 299 -11.07 -15.57 7.73
N LEU A 300 -12.03 -14.69 8.02
CA LEU A 300 -11.86 -13.25 7.83
C LEU A 300 -10.82 -12.65 8.77
N SER A 301 -10.80 -13.08 10.03
CA SER A 301 -9.80 -12.64 11.01
C SER A 301 -8.40 -13.12 10.64
N ASP A 302 -8.27 -14.39 10.27
CA ASP A 302 -7.02 -14.97 9.77
C ASP A 302 -6.57 -14.26 8.50
N ALA A 303 -7.56 -13.78 7.71
CA ALA A 303 -7.32 -12.95 6.54
C ALA A 303 -6.89 -11.51 6.76
N GLY A 304 -6.62 -11.13 8.01
CA GLY A 304 -6.15 -9.80 8.35
C GLY A 304 -7.25 -8.74 8.27
N TYR A 305 -8.52 -9.12 8.07
CA TYR A 305 -9.66 -8.21 8.18
C TYR A 305 -10.05 -7.93 9.64
N GLY A 306 -9.35 -8.53 10.61
CA GLY A 306 -9.58 -8.35 12.04
C GLY A 306 -8.44 -7.66 12.76
N ALA A 307 -8.55 -6.35 13.00
CA ALA A 307 -8.04 -5.70 14.22
C ALA A 307 -8.34 -4.19 14.30
N PHE A 308 -8.56 -3.52 13.18
CA PHE A 308 -8.68 -2.06 13.18
C PHE A 308 -10.15 -1.64 13.10
N GLN A 309 -10.57 -0.77 14.02
CA GLN A 309 -11.75 0.05 13.80
C GLN A 309 -11.41 0.97 12.63
N ILE A 310 -12.22 0.93 11.56
CA ILE A 310 -12.11 1.92 10.49
C ILE A 310 -12.64 3.21 11.09
N THR A 311 -11.73 4.09 11.49
CA THR A 311 -12.06 5.43 11.95
C THR A 311 -12.30 6.34 10.73
N GLU A 312 -12.94 7.48 10.94
CA GLU A 312 -13.40 8.39 9.87
C GLU A 312 -12.24 8.89 8.97
N ASP A 313 -11.02 8.92 9.51
CA ASP A 313 -9.76 9.28 8.85
C ASP A 313 -9.20 8.19 7.92
N LEU A 314 -9.70 6.95 8.01
CA LEU A 314 -9.31 5.83 7.13
C LEU A 314 -10.29 5.62 5.96
N LEU A 315 -11.36 6.43 5.88
CA LEU A 315 -12.25 6.41 4.72
C LEU A 315 -11.55 6.98 3.49
N THR A 316 -11.74 6.34 2.35
CA THR A 316 -11.28 6.87 1.08
C THR A 316 -12.04 8.17 0.73
N PRO A 317 -11.45 9.09 -0.05
CA PRO A 317 -12.14 10.31 -0.48
C PRO A 317 -13.47 10.04 -1.19
N TYR A 318 -13.57 8.89 -1.86
CA TYR A 318 -14.81 8.42 -2.48
C TYR A 318 -15.89 8.16 -1.42
N GLU A 319 -15.58 7.40 -0.37
CA GLU A 319 -16.55 7.05 0.67
C GLU A 319 -17.04 8.27 1.46
N VAL A 320 -16.13 9.24 1.71
CA VAL A 320 -16.47 10.53 2.33
C VAL A 320 -17.42 11.34 1.45
N ALA A 321 -17.19 11.39 0.13
CA ALA A 321 -18.02 12.14 -0.81
C ALA A 321 -19.47 11.61 -0.90
N TYR A 322 -19.68 10.33 -0.62
CA TYR A 322 -21.00 9.69 -0.60
C TYR A 322 -21.67 9.67 0.78
N GLY A 323 -21.05 10.29 1.80
CA GLY A 323 -21.61 10.37 3.15
C GLY A 323 -21.66 9.02 3.88
N LEU A 324 -20.80 8.08 3.50
CA LEU A 324 -20.68 6.81 4.19
C LEU A 324 -20.03 7.06 5.56
N LYS A 325 -20.71 6.63 6.61
CA LYS A 325 -20.17 6.66 7.97
C LYS A 325 -19.30 5.42 8.19
N PRO A 326 -18.17 5.53 8.90
CA PRO A 326 -17.41 4.35 9.28
C PRO A 326 -18.34 3.38 10.03
N PRO A 327 -18.28 2.06 9.74
CA PRO A 327 -19.11 1.09 10.45
C PRO A 327 -18.85 1.23 11.95
N THR A 328 -19.91 1.27 12.76
CA THR A 328 -19.81 1.33 14.23
C THR A 328 -19.26 0.03 14.84
N THR A 329 -18.96 -0.95 14.00
CA THR A 329 -18.52 -2.31 14.32
C THR A 329 -17.19 -2.61 13.63
N THR A 330 -16.56 -3.74 13.95
CA THR A 330 -15.27 -4.10 13.33
C THR A 330 -15.45 -4.37 11.82
N GLN A 331 -14.37 -4.26 11.03
CA GLN A 331 -14.41 -4.62 9.60
C GLN A 331 -14.93 -6.06 9.40
N ILE A 332 -14.61 -6.97 10.31
CA ILE A 332 -15.20 -8.31 10.38
C ILE A 332 -16.73 -8.24 10.49
N ASP A 333 -17.28 -7.48 11.44
CA ASP A 333 -18.72 -7.44 11.65
C ASP A 333 -19.46 -6.83 10.43
N PHE A 334 -18.87 -5.85 9.74
CA PHE A 334 -19.40 -5.34 8.47
C PHE A 334 -19.42 -6.44 7.39
N LEU A 335 -18.32 -7.19 7.25
CA LEU A 335 -18.24 -8.29 6.28
C LEU A 335 -19.13 -9.48 6.66
N MET A 336 -19.35 -9.73 7.95
CA MET A 336 -20.31 -10.70 8.49
C MET A 336 -21.75 -10.26 8.22
N MET A 337 -22.07 -8.97 8.37
CA MET A 337 -23.37 -8.42 7.98
C MET A 337 -23.59 -8.56 6.48
N ALA A 338 -22.57 -8.28 5.66
CA ALA A 338 -22.63 -8.49 4.22
C ALA A 338 -22.83 -9.98 3.88
N TYR A 339 -22.11 -10.88 4.54
CA TYR A 339 -22.21 -12.33 4.40
C TYR A 339 -23.60 -12.85 4.78
N ASN A 340 -24.11 -12.49 5.94
CA ASN A 340 -25.45 -12.87 6.39
C ASN A 340 -26.53 -12.33 5.44
N ASN A 341 -26.39 -11.08 4.98
CA ASN A 341 -27.29 -10.50 3.98
C ASN A 341 -27.16 -11.14 2.59
N MET A 342 -26.01 -11.74 2.25
CA MET A 342 -25.78 -12.40 0.97
C MET A 342 -26.13 -13.90 0.99
N ASN A 343 -25.90 -14.63 2.07
CA ASN A 343 -26.30 -16.04 2.21
C ASN A 343 -27.82 -16.18 2.26
N ILE A 344 -28.52 -15.21 2.86
CA ILE A 344 -29.98 -15.10 2.74
C ILE A 344 -30.41 -14.90 1.27
N ARG A 345 -29.58 -14.26 0.42
CA ARG A 345 -29.84 -14.06 -1.01
C ARG A 345 -29.43 -15.25 -1.90
N GLY A 346 -28.53 -16.12 -1.44
CA GLY A 346 -27.95 -17.22 -2.23
C GLY A 346 -28.70 -18.55 -2.07
N ALA A 347 -28.99 -18.97 -0.83
CA ALA A 347 -29.66 -20.24 -0.56
C ALA A 347 -31.15 -20.23 -0.94
N ILE A 348 -31.76 -19.04 -0.94
CA ILE A 348 -33.09 -18.78 -1.46
C ILE A 348 -32.88 -17.55 -2.34
N GLY A 349 -32.58 -17.75 -3.63
CA GLY A 349 -32.46 -16.65 -4.61
C GLY A 349 -33.55 -15.63 -4.29
N ASP A 350 -33.15 -14.42 -3.90
CA ASP A 350 -33.99 -13.45 -3.20
C ASP A 350 -35.44 -13.60 -3.65
N ARG A 351 -36.29 -14.22 -2.82
CA ARG A 351 -37.65 -14.63 -3.20
C ARG A 351 -38.40 -13.43 -3.78
N ARG A 352 -38.07 -12.22 -3.33
CA ARG A 352 -38.59 -10.97 -3.86
C ARG A 352 -38.00 -10.62 -5.23
N ALA A 353 -36.70 -10.81 -5.47
CA ALA A 353 -36.09 -10.64 -6.79
C ALA A 353 -36.57 -11.65 -7.82
N MET A 354 -36.75 -12.92 -7.46
CA MET A 354 -37.34 -13.93 -8.35
C MET A 354 -38.78 -13.58 -8.69
N LYS A 355 -39.61 -13.25 -7.69
CA LYS A 355 -41.01 -12.82 -7.91
C LYS A 355 -41.09 -11.50 -8.69
N ARG A 356 -40.18 -10.55 -8.45
CA ARG A 356 -40.04 -9.31 -9.25
C ARG A 356 -39.69 -9.64 -10.70
N THR A 357 -38.78 -10.58 -10.92
CA THR A 357 -38.37 -11.01 -12.26
C THR A 357 -39.56 -11.63 -13.00
N LEU A 358 -40.32 -12.51 -12.35
CA LEU A 358 -41.56 -13.07 -12.90
C LEU A 358 -42.57 -11.97 -13.28
N PHE A 359 -42.73 -10.95 -12.42
CA PHE A 359 -43.59 -9.80 -12.72
C PHE A 359 -43.08 -9.01 -13.93
N THR A 360 -41.81 -8.58 -13.93
CA THR A 360 -41.22 -7.81 -15.04
C THR A 360 -41.03 -8.59 -16.35
N ALA A 361 -41.20 -9.91 -16.30
CA ALA A 361 -41.22 -10.79 -17.47
C ALA A 361 -42.65 -11.07 -17.96
N GLY A 362 -43.67 -10.48 -17.34
CA GLY A 362 -45.08 -10.69 -17.65
C GLY A 362 -45.60 -12.09 -17.30
N MET A 363 -44.88 -12.86 -16.46
CA MET A 363 -45.28 -14.21 -16.07
C MET A 363 -46.31 -14.23 -14.93
N ILE A 364 -46.40 -13.14 -14.17
CA ILE A 364 -47.44 -12.90 -13.17
C ILE A 364 -48.00 -11.49 -13.34
N THR A 365 -49.28 -11.33 -13.04
CA THR A 365 -50.00 -10.06 -13.12
C THR A 365 -49.66 -9.12 -11.97
N ARG A 366 -50.00 -7.84 -12.10
CA ARG A 366 -49.88 -6.84 -11.01
C ARG A 366 -50.60 -7.30 -9.75
N ASP A 367 -51.82 -7.79 -9.88
CA ASP A 367 -52.63 -8.26 -8.75
C ASP A 367 -51.99 -9.47 -8.04
N GLU A 368 -51.38 -10.39 -8.80
CA GLU A 368 -50.65 -11.53 -8.24
C GLU A 368 -49.38 -11.07 -7.51
N TYR A 369 -48.67 -10.09 -8.07
CA TYR A 369 -47.47 -9.55 -7.43
C TYR A 369 -47.82 -8.69 -6.19
N GLU A 370 -48.92 -7.94 -6.21
CA GLU A 370 -49.44 -7.23 -5.04
C GLU A 370 -49.80 -8.21 -3.90
N LYS A 371 -50.47 -9.33 -4.21
CA LYS A 371 -50.76 -10.37 -3.21
C LYS A 371 -49.48 -10.92 -2.58
N ILE A 372 -48.48 -11.21 -3.41
CA ILE A 372 -47.15 -11.66 -2.97
C ILE A 372 -46.51 -10.65 -2.00
N LEU A 373 -46.60 -9.35 -2.30
CA LEU A 373 -45.97 -8.32 -1.47
C LEU A 373 -46.76 -8.08 -0.16
N VAL A 374 -48.07 -8.28 -0.17
CA VAL A 374 -48.91 -8.30 1.05
C VAL A 374 -48.53 -9.48 1.95
N GLU A 375 -48.30 -10.67 1.40
CA GLU A 375 -47.80 -11.84 2.15
C GLU A 375 -46.44 -11.56 2.82
N GLU A 376 -45.62 -10.72 2.18
CA GLU A 376 -44.33 -10.24 2.67
C GLU A 376 -44.45 -9.06 3.65
N LYS A 377 -45.67 -8.72 4.07
CA LYS A 377 -46.02 -7.67 5.04
C LYS A 377 -45.66 -6.25 4.59
N ILE A 378 -45.67 -5.98 3.29
CA ILE A 378 -45.50 -4.63 2.74
C ILE A 378 -46.87 -3.94 2.66
N ALA A 379 -46.99 -2.70 3.16
CA ALA A 379 -48.24 -1.96 3.15
C ALA A 379 -48.64 -1.52 1.73
N LYS A 380 -49.94 -1.46 1.44
CA LYS A 380 -50.45 -1.14 0.09
C LYS A 380 -50.03 0.25 -0.39
N GLU A 381 -49.96 1.18 0.54
CA GLU A 381 -49.57 2.56 0.31
C GLU A 381 -48.10 2.64 -0.15
N ASP A 382 -47.23 1.81 0.43
CA ASP A 382 -45.79 1.77 0.12
C ASP A 382 -45.47 1.01 -1.18
N MET A 383 -46.40 0.19 -1.68
CA MET A 383 -46.22 -0.60 -2.90
C MET A 383 -46.52 0.17 -4.18
N LYS A 384 -47.39 1.19 -4.11
CA LYS A 384 -47.96 1.83 -5.31
C LYS A 384 -46.89 2.43 -6.21
N GLU A 385 -46.04 3.30 -5.67
CA GLU A 385 -45.01 4.00 -6.44
C GLU A 385 -43.95 3.03 -7.02
N PRO A 386 -43.41 2.06 -6.26
CA PRO A 386 -42.50 1.04 -6.82
C PRO A 386 -43.12 0.19 -7.92
N LEU A 387 -44.39 -0.22 -7.79
CA LEU A 387 -45.08 -1.02 -8.81
C LEU A 387 -45.33 -0.20 -10.08
N ASP A 388 -45.79 1.04 -9.94
CA ASP A 388 -45.98 1.95 -11.06
C ASP A 388 -44.64 2.18 -11.81
N LEU A 389 -43.53 2.32 -11.09
CA LEU A 389 -42.19 2.44 -11.69
C LEU A 389 -41.76 1.15 -12.41
N LEU A 390 -42.07 -0.03 -11.86
CA LEU A 390 -41.74 -1.30 -12.50
C LEU A 390 -42.52 -1.49 -13.81
N GLU A 391 -43.80 -1.17 -13.82
CA GLU A 391 -44.63 -1.21 -15.03
C GLU A 391 -44.17 -0.19 -16.07
N GLU A 392 -43.74 1.00 -15.65
CA GLU A 392 -43.15 1.99 -16.55
C GLU A 392 -41.84 1.47 -17.16
N LEU A 393 -40.96 0.85 -16.36
CA LEU A 393 -39.71 0.24 -16.85
C LEU A 393 -39.97 -0.90 -17.85
N GLU A 394 -40.97 -1.74 -17.58
CA GLU A 394 -41.38 -2.81 -18.48
C GLU A 394 -41.94 -2.24 -19.80
N THR A 395 -42.80 -1.22 -19.69
CA THR A 395 -43.33 -0.48 -20.83
C THR A 395 -42.19 0.14 -21.66
N LEU A 396 -41.17 0.72 -21.03
CA LEU A 396 -40.00 1.26 -21.72
C LEU A 396 -39.19 0.16 -22.45
N LYS A 397 -39.06 -1.02 -21.86
CA LYS A 397 -38.40 -2.18 -22.50
C LYS A 397 -39.16 -2.60 -23.76
N TYR A 398 -40.48 -2.80 -23.67
CA TYR A 398 -41.30 -3.14 -24.84
C TYR A 398 -41.26 -2.04 -25.91
N ARG A 399 -41.37 -0.76 -25.52
CA ARG A 399 -41.24 0.37 -26.45
C ARG A 399 -39.91 0.32 -27.21
N LYS A 400 -38.80 0.02 -26.54
CA LYS A 400 -37.47 -0.10 -27.17
C LYS A 400 -37.38 -1.27 -28.15
N GLU A 401 -37.98 -2.41 -27.83
CA GLU A 401 -38.03 -3.58 -28.72
C GLU A 401 -38.90 -3.31 -29.95
N PHE A 402 -40.10 -2.75 -29.76
CA PHE A 402 -40.99 -2.33 -30.86
C PHE A 402 -40.35 -1.26 -31.73
N GLN A 403 -39.74 -0.24 -31.13
CA GLN A 403 -38.95 0.76 -31.84
C GLN A 403 -37.91 0.08 -32.74
N SER A 404 -37.02 -0.75 -32.16
CA SER A 404 -35.99 -1.46 -32.92
C SER A 404 -36.56 -2.30 -34.07
N SER A 405 -37.69 -2.96 -33.85
CA SER A 405 -38.41 -3.73 -34.87
C SER A 405 -38.93 -2.85 -36.00
N TYR A 406 -39.60 -1.73 -35.70
CA TYR A 406 -40.12 -0.80 -36.71
C TYR A 406 -39.00 -0.12 -37.50
N GLU A 407 -37.93 0.30 -36.83
CA GLU A 407 -36.75 0.89 -37.48
C GLU A 407 -36.12 -0.10 -38.47
N LYS A 408 -35.96 -1.38 -38.09
CA LYS A 408 -35.48 -2.43 -38.99
C LYS A 408 -36.42 -2.64 -40.18
N LYS A 409 -37.74 -2.71 -39.95
CA LYS A 409 -38.73 -2.83 -41.03
C LYS A 409 -38.65 -1.66 -42.02
N TYR A 410 -38.50 -0.43 -41.52
CA TYR A 410 -38.31 0.76 -42.36
C TYR A 410 -37.02 0.70 -43.18
N LEU A 411 -35.90 0.34 -42.54
CA LEU A 411 -34.60 0.20 -43.22
C LEU A 411 -34.60 -0.90 -44.28
N TYR A 412 -35.40 -1.95 -44.12
CA TYR A 412 -35.59 -3.02 -45.11
C TYR A 412 -36.69 -2.71 -46.14
N GLY A 413 -37.20 -1.47 -46.18
CA GLY A 413 -38.21 -1.06 -47.16
C GLY A 413 -39.62 -1.62 -46.93
N ARG A 414 -39.87 -2.23 -45.76
CA ARG A 414 -41.20 -2.79 -45.39
C ARG A 414 -42.14 -1.79 -44.73
N LEU A 415 -41.66 -0.59 -44.42
CA LEU A 415 -42.45 0.55 -43.95
C LEU A 415 -42.03 1.82 -44.70
N THR A 416 -43.01 2.69 -44.94
CA THR A 416 -42.82 4.07 -45.41
C THR A 416 -42.41 5.01 -44.27
N LYS A 417 -41.97 6.24 -44.59
CA LYS A 417 -41.58 7.26 -43.59
C LYS A 417 -42.76 7.64 -42.69
N ASP A 418 -43.94 7.79 -43.26
CA ASP A 418 -45.15 8.16 -42.55
C ASP A 418 -45.66 7.01 -41.66
N GLU A 419 -45.62 5.77 -42.15
CA GLU A 419 -45.97 4.60 -41.35
C GLU A 419 -45.00 4.40 -40.18
N LEU A 420 -43.68 4.61 -40.38
CA LEU A 420 -42.72 4.56 -39.28
C LEU A 420 -43.04 5.65 -38.25
N THR A 421 -43.31 6.88 -38.70
CA THR A 421 -43.65 8.01 -37.82
C THR A 421 -44.90 7.71 -37.00
N ALA A 422 -45.95 7.18 -37.64
CA ALA A 422 -47.19 6.78 -36.97
C ALA A 422 -46.95 5.67 -35.93
N LYS A 423 -46.16 4.65 -36.28
CA LYS A 423 -45.83 3.54 -35.36
C LYS A 423 -44.96 3.96 -34.18
N LEU A 424 -44.01 4.88 -34.38
CA LEU A 424 -43.21 5.44 -33.30
C LEU A 424 -44.05 6.34 -32.37
N LYS A 425 -45.06 7.03 -32.93
CA LYS A 425 -46.03 7.81 -32.15
C LYS A 425 -46.98 6.91 -31.35
N GLU A 426 -47.43 5.80 -31.93
CA GLU A 426 -48.28 4.79 -31.29
C GLU A 426 -47.64 4.20 -30.03
N ILE A 427 -46.32 3.96 -30.04
CA ILE A 427 -45.58 3.49 -28.86
C ILE A 427 -45.23 4.62 -27.85
N GLY A 428 -45.73 5.84 -28.05
CA GLY A 428 -45.62 6.94 -27.09
C GLY A 428 -44.26 7.64 -27.05
N LEU A 429 -43.47 7.61 -28.13
CA LEU A 429 -42.23 8.39 -28.21
C LEU A 429 -42.52 9.89 -28.40
N LYS A 430 -41.65 10.76 -27.86
CA LYS A 430 -41.78 12.22 -28.00
C LYS A 430 -41.61 12.65 -29.46
N GLU A 431 -42.44 13.56 -29.94
CA GLU A 431 -42.47 14.01 -31.35
C GLU A 431 -41.12 14.56 -31.85
N ALA A 432 -40.41 15.33 -31.01
CA ALA A 432 -39.06 15.82 -31.32
C ALA A 432 -38.05 14.67 -31.52
N TYR A 433 -38.14 13.63 -30.69
CA TYR A 433 -37.29 12.44 -30.82
C TYR A 433 -37.64 11.62 -32.06
N ILE A 434 -38.95 11.44 -32.34
CA ILE A 434 -39.42 10.76 -33.56
C ILE A 434 -38.87 11.47 -34.79
N THR A 435 -38.99 12.80 -34.86
CA THR A 435 -38.50 13.59 -35.99
C THR A 435 -37.00 13.39 -36.20
N ALA A 436 -36.19 13.56 -35.16
CA ALA A 436 -34.74 13.36 -35.24
C ALA A 436 -34.35 11.92 -35.62
N ARG A 437 -35.09 10.93 -35.09
CA ARG A 437 -34.80 9.51 -35.32
C ARG A 437 -35.20 9.07 -36.74
N VAL A 438 -36.37 9.46 -37.19
CA VAL A 438 -36.87 9.19 -38.55
C VAL A 438 -35.96 9.87 -39.57
N GLU A 439 -35.53 11.11 -39.32
CA GLU A 439 -34.60 11.80 -40.21
C GLU A 439 -33.24 11.09 -40.26
N ASN A 440 -32.68 10.68 -39.11
CA ASN A 440 -31.47 9.87 -39.08
C ASN A 440 -31.61 8.56 -39.87
N LEU A 441 -32.74 7.87 -39.74
CA LEU A 441 -32.99 6.61 -40.45
C LEU A 441 -33.24 6.83 -41.94
N PHE A 442 -33.86 7.94 -42.31
CA PHE A 442 -34.05 8.38 -43.69
C PHE A 442 -32.69 8.67 -44.32
N THR A 443 -31.82 9.47 -43.68
CA THR A 443 -30.44 9.67 -44.12
C THR A 443 -29.66 8.35 -44.21
N ARG A 444 -29.88 7.40 -43.29
CA ARG A 444 -29.26 6.06 -43.35
C ARG A 444 -29.85 5.15 -44.44
N LYS A 445 -31.06 5.42 -44.91
CA LYS A 445 -31.74 4.66 -45.97
C LYS A 445 -31.47 5.27 -47.35
N GLU A 446 -31.39 6.58 -47.46
CA GLU A 446 -30.98 7.33 -48.65
C GLU A 446 -29.46 7.26 -48.87
N GLY A 447 -28.68 7.34 -47.80
CA GLY A 447 -27.27 6.95 -47.78
C GLY A 447 -27.05 5.44 -47.94
N LYS A 448 -28.08 4.68 -48.32
CA LYS A 448 -27.95 3.32 -48.85
C LYS A 448 -28.37 3.21 -50.32
N ILE A 449 -28.74 4.33 -50.96
CA ILE A 449 -28.98 4.40 -52.41
C ILE A 449 -27.76 4.95 -53.15
N ASP A 450 -26.84 5.69 -52.51
CA ASP A 450 -25.46 5.89 -52.99
C ASP A 450 -24.61 6.54 -51.86
N ALA A 451 -24.51 5.90 -50.69
CA ALA A 451 -23.25 6.08 -49.96
C ALA A 451 -22.36 4.98 -50.50
N GLU A 452 -21.57 5.37 -51.50
CA GLU A 452 -20.23 4.86 -51.70
C GLU A 452 -19.88 3.71 -50.74
N GLU A 453 -19.78 2.50 -51.29
CA GLU A 453 -18.87 1.47 -50.77
C GLU A 453 -17.39 1.96 -50.81
N GLU A 454 -17.13 3.28 -50.84
CA GLU A 454 -15.80 3.84 -50.69
C GLU A 454 -15.35 3.69 -49.24
N GLY A 455 -14.50 2.70 -49.05
CA GLY A 455 -13.36 2.87 -48.18
C GLY A 455 -13.54 2.41 -46.75
N LYS A 456 -14.57 1.64 -46.39
CA LYS A 456 -14.37 0.69 -45.29
C LYS A 456 -13.52 -0.45 -45.80
N VAL A 457 -12.23 -0.16 -45.88
CA VAL A 457 -11.14 -1.11 -46.03
C VAL A 457 -11.42 -2.25 -45.06
N LEU A 458 -11.86 -3.39 -45.58
CA LEU A 458 -12.15 -4.57 -44.78
C LEU A 458 -10.87 -4.94 -44.05
N THR A 459 -10.93 -5.13 -42.74
CA THR A 459 -9.76 -5.64 -42.02
C THR A 459 -9.38 -7.01 -42.56
N ARG A 460 -8.10 -7.38 -42.49
CA ARG A 460 -7.62 -8.71 -42.88
C ARG A 460 -8.49 -9.84 -42.31
N ALA A 461 -8.88 -9.73 -41.04
CA ALA A 461 -9.75 -10.71 -40.39
C ALA A 461 -11.14 -10.84 -41.04
N GLN A 462 -11.74 -9.74 -41.49
CA GLN A 462 -13.04 -9.74 -42.16
C GLN A 462 -12.94 -10.39 -43.55
N VAL A 463 -11.89 -10.07 -44.32
CA VAL A 463 -11.63 -10.70 -45.63
C VAL A 463 -11.45 -12.21 -45.48
N ILE A 464 -10.60 -12.63 -44.53
CA ILE A 464 -10.31 -14.03 -44.27
C ILE A 464 -11.55 -14.78 -43.74
N ASN A 465 -12.38 -14.17 -42.90
CA ASN A 465 -13.60 -14.81 -42.41
C ASN A 465 -14.67 -14.94 -43.51
N ALA A 466 -14.83 -13.94 -44.37
CA ALA A 466 -15.74 -14.04 -45.52
C ALA A 466 -15.34 -15.19 -46.46
N TYR A 467 -14.03 -15.40 -46.66
CA TYR A 467 -13.52 -16.58 -47.36
C TYR A 467 -13.78 -17.87 -46.59
N LYS A 468 -13.40 -17.92 -45.31
CA LYS A 468 -13.56 -19.11 -44.45
C LYS A 468 -15.00 -19.63 -44.41
N TRP A 469 -15.98 -18.73 -44.45
CA TRP A 469 -17.39 -19.06 -44.43
C TRP A 469 -18.01 -19.29 -45.81
N GLY A 470 -17.21 -19.30 -46.88
CA GLY A 470 -17.68 -19.53 -48.25
C GLY A 470 -18.52 -18.40 -48.83
N GLN A 471 -18.50 -17.21 -48.21
CA GLN A 471 -19.24 -16.04 -48.70
C GLN A 471 -18.56 -15.40 -49.91
N LYS A 472 -17.25 -15.62 -50.07
CA LYS A 472 -16.41 -15.08 -51.14
C LYS A 472 -15.41 -16.13 -51.63
N THR A 473 -14.86 -15.92 -52.83
CA THR A 473 -13.91 -16.85 -53.44
C THR A 473 -12.49 -16.69 -52.91
N LYS A 474 -11.66 -17.72 -53.11
CA LYS A 474 -10.22 -17.71 -52.77
C LYS A 474 -9.48 -16.56 -53.45
N THR A 475 -9.74 -16.37 -54.74
CA THR A 475 -9.15 -15.32 -55.56
C THR A 475 -9.52 -13.92 -55.09
N TRP A 476 -10.77 -13.71 -54.67
CA TRP A 476 -11.21 -12.44 -54.08
C TRP A 476 -10.48 -12.16 -52.76
N ALA A 477 -10.36 -13.17 -51.90
CA ALA A 477 -9.71 -13.00 -50.61
C ALA A 477 -8.21 -12.68 -50.75
N ALA A 478 -7.52 -13.34 -51.69
CA ALA A 478 -6.12 -13.06 -51.96
C ALA A 478 -5.92 -11.64 -52.49
N LEU A 479 -6.76 -11.20 -53.45
CA LEU A 479 -6.71 -9.84 -53.99
C LEU A 479 -6.97 -8.77 -52.92
N GLU A 480 -7.96 -8.97 -52.05
CA GLU A 480 -8.25 -7.99 -51.00
C GLU A 480 -7.17 -7.97 -49.91
N VAL A 481 -6.52 -9.10 -49.62
CA VAL A 481 -5.36 -9.11 -48.70
C VAL A 481 -4.15 -8.41 -49.33
N ASP A 482 -3.93 -8.57 -50.64
CA ASP A 482 -2.91 -7.82 -51.40
C ASP A 482 -3.20 -6.30 -51.34
N ASN A 483 -4.46 -5.90 -51.57
CA ASN A 483 -4.91 -4.50 -51.44
C ASN A 483 -4.70 -3.91 -50.02
N LEU A 484 -4.58 -4.75 -48.98
CA LEU A 484 -4.27 -4.33 -47.61
C LEU A 484 -2.76 -4.11 -47.36
N GLY A 485 -1.91 -4.23 -48.39
CA GLY A 485 -0.47 -4.00 -48.33
C GLY A 485 0.38 -5.24 -48.06
N TYR A 486 -0.18 -6.45 -48.18
CA TYR A 486 0.60 -7.68 -48.18
C TYR A 486 1.16 -7.91 -49.59
N SER A 487 2.29 -8.60 -49.73
CA SER A 487 2.73 -9.02 -51.06
C SER A 487 1.74 -10.04 -51.65
N THR A 488 1.62 -10.11 -52.97
CA THR A 488 0.75 -11.09 -53.64
C THR A 488 1.05 -12.53 -53.20
N ASP A 489 2.33 -12.87 -52.99
CA ASP A 489 2.75 -14.18 -52.50
C ASP A 489 2.31 -14.41 -51.03
N ASP A 490 2.49 -13.42 -50.16
CA ASP A 490 2.04 -13.51 -48.76
C ASP A 490 0.51 -13.61 -48.67
N ALA A 491 -0.22 -12.87 -49.51
CA ALA A 491 -1.67 -12.91 -49.57
C ALA A 491 -2.17 -14.30 -49.98
N LEU A 492 -1.54 -14.92 -50.99
CA LEU A 492 -1.81 -16.30 -51.40
C LEU A 492 -1.50 -17.29 -50.27
N LEU A 493 -0.33 -17.21 -49.65
CA LEU A 493 0.07 -18.08 -48.53
C LEU A 493 -0.89 -17.95 -47.33
N LEU A 494 -1.34 -16.74 -47.02
CA LEU A 494 -2.33 -16.51 -45.97
C LEU A 494 -3.66 -17.19 -46.28
N VAL A 495 -4.17 -17.04 -47.49
CA VAL A 495 -5.44 -17.66 -47.89
C VAL A 495 -5.29 -19.20 -48.01
N GLU A 496 -4.15 -19.71 -48.46
CA GLU A 496 -3.83 -21.14 -48.46
C GLU A 496 -3.74 -21.74 -47.05
N SER A 497 -3.18 -20.99 -46.10
CA SER A 497 -3.18 -21.42 -44.69
C SER A 497 -4.60 -21.56 -44.13
N VAL A 498 -5.55 -20.76 -44.64
CA VAL A 498 -6.97 -20.84 -44.28
C VAL A 498 -7.61 -22.07 -44.91
N ASP A 499 -7.28 -22.43 -46.15
CA ASP A 499 -7.71 -23.71 -46.76
C ASP A 499 -7.28 -24.89 -45.91
N GLN A 500 -5.99 -24.91 -45.53
CA GLN A 500 -5.46 -25.98 -44.68
C GLN A 500 -6.17 -26.02 -43.33
N LYS A 501 -6.51 -24.85 -42.77
CA LYS A 501 -7.28 -24.75 -41.52
C LYS A 501 -8.71 -25.26 -41.69
N ILE A 502 -9.40 -24.94 -42.79
CA ILE A 502 -10.75 -25.46 -43.08
C ILE A 502 -10.72 -26.98 -43.20
N VAL A 503 -9.75 -27.53 -43.94
CA VAL A 503 -9.56 -28.98 -44.08
C VAL A 503 -9.31 -29.62 -42.72
N ASN A 504 -8.44 -29.05 -41.89
CA ASN A 504 -8.15 -29.55 -40.56
C ASN A 504 -9.35 -29.45 -39.60
N ASP A 505 -10.08 -28.33 -39.62
CA ASP A 505 -11.30 -28.13 -38.81
C ASP A 505 -12.36 -29.17 -39.21
N THR A 506 -12.55 -29.40 -40.51
CA THR A 506 -13.47 -30.44 -41.02
C THR A 506 -13.02 -31.85 -40.63
N LYS A 507 -11.72 -32.17 -40.73
CA LYS A 507 -11.16 -33.46 -40.28
C LYS A 507 -11.41 -33.69 -38.79
N LYS A 508 -11.26 -32.66 -37.95
CA LYS A 508 -11.54 -32.73 -36.51
C LYS A 508 -13.00 -33.01 -36.21
N GLU A 509 -13.94 -32.40 -36.93
CA GLU A 509 -15.36 -32.69 -36.75
C GLU A 509 -15.70 -34.13 -37.16
N TRP A 510 -15.14 -34.64 -38.26
CA TRP A 510 -15.30 -36.05 -38.65
C TRP A 510 -14.68 -37.02 -37.65
N GLN A 511 -13.52 -36.69 -37.09
CA GLN A 511 -12.89 -37.43 -36.01
C GLN A 511 -13.83 -37.49 -34.79
N ARG A 512 -14.32 -36.34 -34.30
CA ARG A 512 -15.25 -36.26 -33.16
C ARG A 512 -16.51 -37.09 -33.39
N ALA A 513 -17.08 -37.03 -34.59
CA ALA A 513 -18.24 -37.83 -34.95
C ALA A 513 -17.95 -39.34 -34.94
N ALA A 514 -16.78 -39.77 -35.42
CA ALA A 514 -16.38 -41.19 -35.38
C ALA A 514 -16.12 -41.67 -33.94
N GLU A 515 -15.42 -40.86 -33.13
CA GLU A 515 -15.18 -41.14 -31.71
C GLU A 515 -16.48 -41.22 -30.92
N ALA A 516 -17.43 -40.30 -31.15
CA ALA A 516 -18.74 -40.32 -30.50
C ALA A 516 -19.55 -41.57 -30.88
N LYS A 517 -19.54 -41.97 -32.16
CA LYS A 517 -20.16 -43.24 -32.60
C LYS A 517 -19.51 -44.45 -31.95
N CYS A 518 -18.18 -44.43 -31.81
CA CYS A 518 -17.46 -45.47 -31.11
C CYS A 518 -17.86 -45.46 -29.62
N LEU A 519 -17.77 -44.36 -28.89
CA LEU A 519 -18.19 -44.33 -27.48
C LEU A 519 -19.65 -44.76 -27.24
N ALA A 520 -20.54 -44.58 -28.21
CA ALA A 520 -21.94 -45.03 -28.16
C ALA A 520 -22.17 -46.46 -28.68
N TRP A 521 -21.11 -47.27 -28.84
CA TRP A 521 -21.17 -48.66 -29.36
C TRP A 521 -21.77 -48.82 -30.77
N ARG A 522 -21.83 -47.74 -31.56
CA ARG A 522 -22.36 -47.74 -32.94
C ARG A 522 -21.27 -47.94 -34.01
N MET A 523 -20.02 -48.12 -33.61
CA MET A 523 -18.84 -48.28 -34.47
C MET A 523 -17.79 -49.13 -33.74
N GLY A 524 -17.21 -50.13 -34.41
CA GLY A 524 -16.13 -50.96 -33.85
C GLY A 524 -14.81 -50.19 -33.69
N LEU A 525 -13.90 -50.67 -32.83
CA LEU A 525 -12.59 -50.04 -32.63
C LEU A 525 -11.70 -50.11 -33.89
N ASP A 526 -11.75 -51.22 -34.63
CA ASP A 526 -11.01 -51.37 -35.91
C ASP A 526 -11.58 -50.48 -37.02
N GLU A 527 -12.91 -50.29 -37.02
CA GLU A 527 -13.59 -49.35 -37.91
C GLU A 527 -13.21 -47.91 -37.58
N LEU A 528 -13.11 -47.56 -36.29
CA LEU A 528 -12.60 -46.27 -35.85
C LEU A 528 -11.15 -46.07 -36.32
N LYS A 529 -10.25 -47.05 -36.13
CA LYS A 529 -8.86 -46.97 -36.62
C LYS A 529 -8.84 -46.68 -38.13
N THR A 530 -9.56 -47.49 -38.90
CA THR A 530 -9.65 -47.35 -40.36
C THR A 530 -10.19 -45.97 -40.76
N ARG A 531 -11.18 -45.44 -40.04
CA ARG A 531 -11.77 -44.13 -40.31
C ARG A 531 -10.79 -43.00 -40.00
N LEU A 532 -10.03 -43.08 -38.90
CA LEU A 532 -9.03 -42.09 -38.54
C LEU A 532 -7.88 -42.07 -39.56
N THR A 533 -7.35 -43.23 -39.94
CA THR A 533 -6.32 -43.31 -41.00
C THR A 533 -6.87 -42.79 -42.34
N GLY A 534 -8.14 -43.07 -42.66
CA GLY A 534 -8.83 -42.53 -43.85
C GLY A 534 -9.03 -41.01 -43.85
N LEU A 535 -9.02 -40.36 -42.69
CA LEU A 535 -8.99 -38.89 -42.56
C LEU A 535 -7.58 -38.31 -42.74
N GLY A 536 -6.57 -39.17 -42.95
CA GLY A 536 -5.17 -38.81 -43.13
C GLY A 536 -4.42 -38.58 -41.82
N TYR A 537 -4.89 -39.15 -40.71
CA TYR A 537 -4.08 -39.25 -39.49
C TYR A 537 -3.04 -40.36 -39.64
N ASP A 538 -1.89 -40.17 -38.99
CA ASP A 538 -0.83 -41.18 -38.91
C ASP A 538 -1.35 -42.46 -38.24
N GLU A 539 -0.85 -43.62 -38.68
CA GLU A 539 -1.33 -44.92 -38.19
C GLU A 539 -1.07 -45.11 -36.70
N LEU A 540 0.12 -44.74 -36.19
CA LEU A 540 0.44 -44.84 -34.77
C LEU A 540 -0.43 -43.88 -33.94
N TRP A 541 -0.71 -42.69 -34.48
CA TRP A 541 -1.63 -41.76 -33.84
C TRP A 541 -3.05 -42.34 -33.77
N ALA A 542 -3.54 -42.97 -34.84
CA ALA A 542 -4.85 -43.60 -34.88
C ALA A 542 -4.94 -44.76 -33.88
N GLU A 543 -3.90 -45.58 -33.76
CA GLU A 543 -3.81 -46.65 -32.75
C GLU A 543 -3.85 -46.11 -31.32
N ALA A 544 -3.03 -45.11 -31.01
CA ALA A 544 -3.02 -44.48 -29.69
C ALA A 544 -4.39 -43.88 -29.34
N ARG A 545 -5.07 -43.28 -30.32
CA ARG A 545 -6.40 -42.71 -30.13
C ARG A 545 -7.47 -43.78 -29.91
N VAL A 546 -7.39 -44.90 -30.62
CA VAL A 546 -8.29 -46.06 -30.43
C VAL A 546 -8.09 -46.68 -29.05
N ALA A 547 -6.84 -46.82 -28.59
CA ALA A 547 -6.54 -47.28 -27.23
C ALA A 547 -7.17 -46.35 -26.17
N TYR A 548 -7.03 -45.04 -26.33
CA TYR A 548 -7.68 -44.06 -25.45
C TYR A 548 -9.22 -44.20 -25.42
N ILE A 549 -9.86 -44.40 -26.58
CA ILE A 549 -11.32 -44.59 -26.63
C ILE A 549 -11.73 -45.93 -26.02
N LYS A 550 -10.91 -46.98 -26.16
CA LYS A 550 -11.13 -48.27 -25.50
C LYS A 550 -11.14 -48.14 -23.98
N GLU A 551 -10.14 -47.48 -23.39
CA GLU A 551 -10.08 -47.22 -21.95
C GLU A 551 -11.31 -46.43 -21.47
N ARG A 552 -11.74 -45.42 -22.25
CA ARG A 552 -12.95 -44.65 -21.92
C ARG A 552 -14.25 -45.43 -22.02
N ARG A 553 -14.30 -46.50 -22.81
CA ARG A 553 -15.45 -47.41 -22.85
C ARG A 553 -15.44 -48.33 -21.63
N LEU A 554 -14.29 -48.91 -21.29
CA LEU A 554 -14.15 -49.80 -20.12
C LEU A 554 -14.52 -49.09 -18.82
N GLY A 555 -14.02 -47.87 -18.61
CA GLY A 555 -14.38 -47.07 -17.43
C GLY A 555 -15.85 -46.60 -17.39
N LYS A 556 -16.66 -46.86 -18.42
CA LYS A 556 -18.12 -46.70 -18.35
C LYS A 556 -18.82 -48.01 -17.98
N GLU A 557 -18.32 -49.15 -18.44
CA GLU A 557 -18.85 -50.47 -18.06
C GLU A 557 -18.70 -50.70 -16.56
N GLU A 558 -17.57 -50.32 -15.95
CA GLU A 558 -17.37 -50.45 -14.49
C GLU A 558 -18.38 -49.62 -13.67
N VAL A 559 -18.79 -48.45 -14.17
CA VAL A 559 -19.79 -47.60 -13.48
C VAL A 559 -21.20 -48.15 -13.63
N GLU A 560 -21.55 -48.66 -14.82
CA GLU A 560 -22.87 -49.29 -15.04
C GLU A 560 -23.01 -50.61 -14.25
N GLU A 561 -21.93 -51.40 -14.08
CA GLU A 561 -21.94 -52.58 -13.22
C GLU A 561 -22.08 -52.24 -11.72
N GLU A 562 -21.47 -51.15 -11.23
CA GLU A 562 -21.64 -50.70 -9.84
C GLU A 562 -23.07 -50.17 -9.58
N GLU A 563 -23.66 -49.43 -10.53
CA GLU A 563 -25.05 -48.94 -10.42
C GLU A 563 -26.07 -50.10 -10.49
N GLU A 564 -25.88 -51.12 -11.35
CA GLU A 564 -26.75 -52.29 -11.38
C GLU A 564 -26.64 -53.16 -10.11
N VAL A 565 -25.49 -53.17 -9.42
CA VAL A 565 -25.33 -53.88 -8.14
C VAL A 565 -26.02 -53.13 -7.01
N GLU A 566 -25.98 -51.79 -6.97
CA GLU A 566 -26.71 -51.00 -5.97
C GLU A 566 -28.24 -51.08 -6.15
N GLU A 567 -28.78 -51.07 -7.39
CA GLU A 567 -30.23 -51.21 -7.63
C GLU A 567 -30.80 -52.61 -7.30
N VAL A 568 -29.95 -53.64 -7.19
CA VAL A 568 -30.36 -55.00 -6.79
C VAL A 568 -30.27 -55.21 -5.27
N GLU A 569 -29.54 -54.35 -4.55
CA GLU A 569 -29.45 -54.38 -3.08
C GLU A 569 -30.46 -53.46 -2.36
N GLU A 570 -31.17 -52.58 -3.07
CA GLU A 570 -32.39 -51.87 -2.60
C GLU A 570 -33.69 -52.62 -2.94
#